data_AF-A0A8H7FT85-F1
#
_entry.id   AF-A0A8H7FT85-F1
#
_cell.length_a   1.000
_cell.length_b   1.000
_cell.length_c   1.000
_cell.angle_alpha   90.00
_cell.angle_beta   90.00
_cell.angle_gamma   90.00
#
_symmetry.space_group_name_H-M   'P 1'
#
loop_
_entity.id
_entity.type
_entity.pdbx_description
1 polymer ?
#
loop_
_entity_poly.entity_id
_entity_poly.type
_entity_poly.pdbx_seq_one_letter_code
_entity_poly.pdbx_strand_id
1 'polypeptide(L)'
;MPKIPFEWRQTDQEVVVSLLVKNVTPDKVEVDVQKRECHVTITLATGADNMFILDPLLHPVDPARSWHQVFPSRINVYLAKSIHAQRWAFVDDGNQQETIDPVIEPPPVIEEIPIQIMSDLHLELFFPRREGIGVQPGYHVFECTPAARFLALVGDTGLAAHGGLYDFLERQLHKYRHILYVLGNHEGYDSSYDHAREELHDFASRMRAQRLCDPTLGTFILLDRTRFDLSDQVTVLGCTLWSHIPPAHVDVVQHNLRDFQRVKGWNLETYSQAHEQDLQWLTNECATIRAQEPQRRVIVLTHHAPTKLGTSAPKYEDSPINSAFSTELSSHPVWAAPISTWVYGHTHHNSDQTLNGIRILSNQRGYEGVEAAHAGFSPNFVVRV
;
A
#
# COMPACT_ATOMS: atom_id res chain seq x y z
N MET A 1 -37.74 35.45 -18.25
CA MET A 1 -36.67 35.96 -17.36
C MET A 1 -35.37 35.96 -18.16
N PRO A 2 -34.50 36.97 -18.06
CA PRO A 2 -33.20 36.89 -18.71
C PRO A 2 -32.45 35.71 -18.11
N LYS A 3 -32.16 34.71 -18.95
CA LYS A 3 -31.38 33.52 -18.56
C LYS A 3 -29.99 34.02 -18.16
N ILE A 4 -29.61 33.84 -16.90
CA ILE A 4 -28.26 34.18 -16.46
C ILE A 4 -27.29 33.33 -17.29
N PRO A 5 -26.40 33.93 -18.10
CA PRO A 5 -25.43 33.15 -18.86
C PRO A 5 -24.53 32.42 -17.87
N PHE A 6 -24.25 31.16 -18.15
CA PHE A 6 -23.36 30.37 -17.33
C PHE A 6 -22.52 29.46 -18.19
N GLU A 7 -21.35 29.14 -17.66
CA GLU A 7 -20.50 28.06 -18.14
C GLU A 7 -20.39 27.03 -17.02
N TRP A 8 -20.11 25.80 -17.37
CA TRP A 8 -19.87 24.76 -16.39
C TRP A 8 -18.69 23.91 -16.80
N ARG A 9 -18.05 23.31 -15.81
CA ARG A 9 -16.98 22.33 -15.99
C ARG A 9 -17.09 21.31 -14.88
N GLN A 10 -16.41 20.17 -15.03
CA GLN A 10 -16.40 19.15 -14.00
C GLN A 10 -15.01 18.56 -13.82
N THR A 11 -14.77 18.05 -12.62
CA THR A 11 -13.66 17.17 -12.28
C THR A 11 -14.23 15.82 -11.84
N ASP A 12 -13.39 14.89 -11.40
CA ASP A 12 -13.89 13.65 -10.80
C ASP A 12 -14.59 13.86 -9.45
N GLN A 13 -14.39 15.01 -8.79
CA GLN A 13 -14.96 15.28 -7.46
C GLN A 13 -16.08 16.31 -7.47
N GLU A 14 -16.10 17.23 -8.42
CA GLU A 14 -17.01 18.39 -8.37
C GLU A 14 -17.55 18.76 -9.75
N VAL A 15 -18.69 19.44 -9.75
CA VAL A 15 -19.21 20.20 -10.89
C VAL A 15 -19.17 21.67 -10.53
N VAL A 16 -18.49 22.48 -11.34
CA VAL A 16 -18.36 23.92 -11.12
C VAL A 16 -19.26 24.63 -12.11
N VAL A 17 -20.25 25.37 -11.62
CA VAL A 17 -21.16 26.21 -12.39
C VAL A 17 -20.77 27.67 -12.18
N SER A 18 -20.39 28.36 -13.26
CA SER A 18 -19.94 29.75 -13.21
C SER A 18 -21.00 30.65 -13.86
N LEU A 19 -21.75 31.38 -13.04
CA LEU A 19 -22.75 32.35 -13.47
C LEU A 19 -22.08 33.67 -13.84
N LEU A 20 -22.27 34.15 -15.07
CA LEU A 20 -21.67 35.39 -15.56
C LEU A 20 -22.58 36.57 -15.19
N VAL A 21 -22.21 37.27 -14.10
CA VAL A 21 -23.00 38.36 -13.53
C VAL A 21 -22.08 39.52 -13.14
N LYS A 22 -22.44 40.75 -13.52
CA LYS A 22 -21.59 41.93 -13.30
C LYS A 22 -22.00 42.69 -12.03
N ASN A 23 -21.00 43.22 -11.34
CA ASN A 23 -21.14 44.12 -10.18
C ASN A 23 -21.90 43.48 -9.00
N VAL A 24 -21.68 42.19 -8.76
CA VAL A 24 -22.28 41.48 -7.62
C VAL A 24 -21.30 41.46 -6.45
N THR A 25 -21.82 41.73 -5.25
CA THR A 25 -21.08 41.64 -3.98
C THR A 25 -21.53 40.41 -3.18
N PRO A 26 -20.65 39.82 -2.35
CA PRO A 26 -20.98 38.58 -1.61
C PRO A 26 -22.24 38.68 -0.72
N ASP A 27 -22.54 39.87 -0.17
CA ASP A 27 -23.73 40.11 0.67
C ASP A 27 -25.06 40.11 -0.09
N LYS A 28 -25.02 40.06 -1.43
CA LYS A 28 -26.19 40.06 -2.32
C LYS A 28 -26.43 38.70 -2.99
N VAL A 29 -25.70 37.67 -2.58
CA VAL A 29 -25.80 36.33 -3.16
C VAL A 29 -26.16 35.34 -2.07
N GLU A 30 -27.23 34.60 -2.29
CA GLU A 30 -27.61 33.44 -1.49
C GLU A 30 -27.54 32.20 -2.38
N VAL A 31 -26.87 31.15 -1.90
CA VAL A 31 -26.75 29.86 -2.60
C VAL A 31 -27.29 28.77 -1.68
N ASP A 32 -28.37 28.13 -2.10
CA ASP A 32 -28.92 26.94 -1.44
C ASP A 32 -28.60 25.72 -2.30
N VAL A 33 -27.83 24.79 -1.73
CA VAL A 33 -27.50 23.52 -2.37
C VAL A 33 -28.18 22.41 -1.58
N GLN A 34 -29.01 21.63 -2.25
CA GLN A 34 -29.54 20.39 -1.70
C GLN A 34 -29.07 19.21 -2.55
N LYS A 35 -29.43 18.00 -2.13
CA LYS A 35 -28.89 16.77 -2.71
C LYS A 35 -29.08 16.67 -4.22
N ARG A 36 -30.15 17.25 -4.79
CA ARG A 36 -30.45 17.20 -6.22
C ARG A 36 -30.88 18.54 -6.81
N GLU A 37 -30.62 19.63 -6.14
CA GLU A 37 -31.10 20.95 -6.54
C GLU A 37 -30.10 22.01 -6.07
N CYS A 38 -29.90 23.04 -6.90
CA CYS A 38 -29.02 24.17 -6.57
C CYS A 38 -29.70 25.45 -6.99
N HIS A 39 -29.96 26.32 -6.02
CA HIS A 39 -30.60 27.61 -6.21
C HIS A 39 -29.60 28.72 -5.90
N VAL A 40 -29.48 29.68 -6.81
CA VAL A 40 -28.68 30.91 -6.60
C VAL A 40 -29.60 32.11 -6.73
N THR A 41 -29.74 32.86 -5.65
CA THR A 41 -30.52 34.09 -5.58
C THR A 41 -29.57 35.29 -5.56
N ILE A 42 -29.76 36.23 -6.47
CA ILE A 42 -28.97 37.45 -6.58
C ILE A 42 -29.88 38.66 -6.40
N THR A 43 -29.70 39.40 -5.31
CA THR A 43 -30.48 40.62 -5.05
C THR A 43 -29.89 41.80 -5.80
N LEU A 44 -30.62 42.32 -6.78
CA LEU A 44 -30.19 43.48 -7.59
C LEU A 44 -30.30 44.79 -6.79
N ALA A 45 -29.57 45.82 -7.24
CA ALA A 45 -29.63 47.16 -6.65
C ALA A 45 -31.04 47.80 -6.68
N THR A 46 -31.94 47.31 -7.55
CA THR A 46 -33.34 47.71 -7.62
C THR A 46 -34.23 47.07 -6.55
N GLY A 47 -33.69 46.13 -5.75
CA GLY A 47 -34.43 45.34 -4.76
C GLY A 47 -35.16 44.13 -5.34
N ALA A 48 -35.05 43.87 -6.65
CA ALA A 48 -35.58 42.66 -7.28
C ALA A 48 -34.55 41.53 -7.25
N ASP A 49 -35.01 40.30 -6.99
CA ASP A 49 -34.17 39.11 -7.03
C ASP A 49 -34.11 38.51 -8.44
N ASN A 50 -32.92 38.12 -8.86
CA ASN A 50 -32.69 37.32 -10.05
C ASN A 50 -32.23 35.92 -9.61
N MET A 51 -32.94 34.88 -10.04
CA MET A 51 -32.75 33.53 -9.54
C MET A 51 -32.28 32.60 -10.66
N PHE A 52 -31.29 31.78 -10.34
CA PHE A 52 -30.81 30.68 -11.17
C PHE A 52 -31.06 29.36 -10.46
N ILE A 53 -31.75 28.44 -11.14
CA ILE A 53 -32.14 27.14 -10.59
C ILE A 53 -31.59 26.04 -11.49
N LEU A 54 -30.88 25.09 -10.87
CA LEU A 54 -30.59 23.78 -11.43
C LEU A 54 -31.38 22.73 -10.65
N ASP A 55 -32.56 22.38 -11.16
CA ASP A 55 -33.43 21.36 -10.62
C ASP A 55 -34.10 20.58 -11.77
N PRO A 56 -33.92 19.25 -11.87
CA PRO A 56 -33.04 18.44 -11.03
C PRO A 56 -31.59 18.49 -11.50
N LEU A 57 -30.66 18.38 -10.57
CA LEU A 57 -29.28 17.99 -10.85
C LEU A 57 -29.26 16.56 -11.41
N LEU A 58 -28.46 16.36 -12.47
CA LEU A 58 -28.36 15.08 -13.17
C LEU A 58 -27.99 13.93 -12.21
N HIS A 59 -27.07 14.19 -11.29
CA HIS A 59 -26.65 13.28 -10.24
C HIS A 59 -26.67 13.96 -8.87
N PRO A 60 -26.75 13.18 -7.77
CA PRO A 60 -26.74 13.75 -6.43
C PRO A 60 -25.39 14.39 -6.09
N VAL A 61 -25.46 15.47 -5.32
CA VAL A 61 -24.32 16.22 -4.77
C VAL A 61 -24.36 16.17 -3.25
N ASP A 62 -23.23 16.43 -2.60
CA ASP A 62 -23.11 16.57 -1.15
C ASP A 62 -23.19 18.07 -0.78
N PRO A 63 -24.31 18.54 -0.19
CA PRO A 63 -24.46 19.94 0.23
C PRO A 63 -23.41 20.40 1.22
N ALA A 64 -22.96 19.53 2.13
CA ALA A 64 -22.03 19.90 3.21
C ALA A 64 -20.62 20.14 2.68
N ARG A 65 -20.29 19.58 1.51
CA ARG A 65 -19.01 19.77 0.81
C ARG A 65 -19.08 20.74 -0.35
N SER A 66 -20.29 21.15 -0.73
CA SER A 66 -20.50 22.13 -1.79
C SER A 66 -20.31 23.54 -1.25
N TRP A 67 -19.80 24.45 -2.06
CA TRP A 67 -19.50 25.82 -1.64
C TRP A 67 -19.58 26.79 -2.82
N HIS A 68 -19.48 28.08 -2.56
CA HIS A 68 -19.52 29.09 -3.61
C HIS A 68 -18.50 30.21 -3.37
N GLN A 69 -18.14 30.90 -4.46
CA GLN A 69 -17.27 32.06 -4.44
C GLN A 69 -17.84 33.15 -5.34
N VAL A 70 -17.94 34.36 -4.80
CA VAL A 70 -18.44 35.53 -5.52
C VAL A 70 -17.27 36.40 -5.98
N PHE A 71 -17.24 36.72 -7.27
CA PHE A 71 -16.32 37.65 -7.89
C PHE A 71 -17.07 38.84 -8.50
N PRO A 72 -16.41 39.97 -8.78
CA PRO A 72 -17.08 41.14 -9.37
C PRO A 72 -17.80 40.87 -10.72
N SER A 73 -17.38 39.85 -11.45
CA SER A 73 -17.90 39.52 -12.79
C SER A 73 -18.51 38.12 -12.91
N ARG A 74 -18.54 37.33 -11.83
CA ARG A 74 -19.10 35.97 -11.84
C ARG A 74 -19.36 35.41 -10.45
N ILE A 75 -20.24 34.42 -10.36
CA ILE A 75 -20.43 33.60 -9.16
C ILE A 75 -20.08 32.17 -9.54
N ASN A 76 -19.13 31.57 -8.84
CA ASN A 76 -18.81 30.16 -9.01
C ASN A 76 -19.48 29.34 -7.92
N VAL A 77 -20.26 28.33 -8.30
CA VAL A 77 -20.83 27.34 -7.39
C VAL A 77 -20.13 26.00 -7.63
N TYR A 78 -19.52 25.47 -6.58
CA TYR A 78 -18.79 24.22 -6.57
C TYR A 78 -19.67 23.15 -5.94
N LEU A 79 -20.19 22.25 -6.77
CA LEU A 79 -21.09 21.17 -6.36
C LEU A 79 -20.28 19.88 -6.18
N ALA A 80 -20.10 19.44 -4.93
CA ALA A 80 -19.36 18.22 -4.62
C ALA A 80 -20.17 16.98 -5.03
N LYS A 81 -19.65 16.14 -5.92
CA LYS A 81 -20.33 14.92 -6.36
C LYS A 81 -20.46 13.94 -5.19
N SER A 82 -21.66 13.40 -4.96
CA SER A 82 -21.83 12.32 -3.97
C SER A 82 -21.16 11.01 -4.40
N ILE A 83 -20.92 10.83 -5.71
CA ILE A 83 -20.27 9.65 -6.29
C ILE A 83 -19.01 10.13 -7.02
N HIS A 84 -17.85 9.69 -6.54
CA HIS A 84 -16.55 10.03 -7.13
C HIS A 84 -16.43 9.52 -8.57
N ALA A 85 -15.77 10.29 -9.42
CA ALA A 85 -15.54 10.05 -10.85
C ALA A 85 -16.80 9.91 -11.72
N GLN A 86 -18.00 10.18 -11.19
CA GLN A 86 -19.23 10.15 -11.99
C GLN A 86 -19.27 11.33 -12.98
N ARG A 87 -19.23 11.03 -14.28
CA ARG A 87 -19.28 12.03 -15.35
C ARG A 87 -20.70 12.56 -15.53
N TRP A 88 -20.86 13.88 -15.53
CA TRP A 88 -22.11 14.55 -15.88
C TRP A 88 -22.10 14.85 -17.38
N ALA A 89 -23.13 14.43 -18.11
CA ALA A 89 -23.33 14.84 -19.50
C ALA A 89 -24.27 16.05 -19.50
N PHE A 90 -23.90 17.14 -20.18
CA PHE A 90 -24.84 18.24 -20.34
C PHE A 90 -25.86 17.91 -21.42
N VAL A 91 -27.14 18.11 -21.10
CA VAL A 91 -28.20 18.16 -22.10
C VAL A 91 -28.32 19.64 -22.45
N ASP A 92 -27.61 20.11 -23.48
CA ASP A 92 -27.74 21.50 -23.91
C ASP A 92 -28.87 21.65 -24.91
N ASP A 93 -29.76 22.62 -24.65
CA ASP A 93 -30.56 23.25 -25.67
C ASP A 93 -29.66 24.24 -26.45
N GLY A 94 -28.76 23.69 -27.26
CA GLY A 94 -28.14 24.35 -28.41
C GLY A 94 -27.13 25.47 -28.12
N ASN A 95 -25.92 25.26 -28.64
CA ASN A 95 -24.78 26.19 -28.80
C ASN A 95 -23.93 26.45 -27.54
N GLN A 96 -22.84 25.70 -27.41
CA GLN A 96 -21.52 26.06 -27.94
C GLN A 96 -20.56 24.86 -27.96
N GLN A 97 -19.78 24.74 -29.04
CA GLN A 97 -18.69 23.77 -29.16
C GLN A 97 -17.59 24.13 -28.15
N GLU A 98 -17.30 23.22 -27.22
CA GLU A 98 -16.17 23.32 -26.30
C GLU A 98 -14.85 23.37 -27.09
N THR A 99 -14.16 24.50 -27.00
CA THR A 99 -12.71 24.54 -27.20
C THR A 99 -12.08 24.22 -25.85
N ILE A 100 -11.70 22.96 -25.70
CA ILE A 100 -10.99 22.47 -24.51
C ILE A 100 -9.52 22.85 -24.69
N ASP A 101 -9.08 23.92 -24.03
CA ASP A 101 -7.66 24.05 -23.71
C ASP A 101 -7.29 22.88 -22.77
N PRO A 102 -6.19 22.16 -23.01
CA PRO A 102 -5.78 21.07 -22.14
C PRO A 102 -5.48 21.64 -20.75
N VAL A 103 -6.41 21.43 -19.82
CA VAL A 103 -6.16 21.61 -18.40
C VAL A 103 -5.11 20.57 -18.03
N ILE A 104 -3.88 21.01 -17.85
CA ILE A 104 -2.87 20.22 -17.15
C ILE A 104 -3.37 20.14 -15.71
N GLU A 105 -4.12 19.08 -15.40
CA GLU A 105 -4.49 18.78 -14.03
C GLU A 105 -3.19 18.68 -13.20
N PRO A 106 -3.09 19.36 -12.04
CA PRO A 106 -2.03 19.02 -11.11
C PRO A 106 -2.13 17.51 -10.84
N PRO A 107 -1.01 16.77 -10.82
CA PRO A 107 -1.05 15.33 -10.60
C PRO A 107 -1.86 15.03 -9.34
N PRO A 108 -2.70 13.98 -9.34
CA PRO A 108 -3.51 13.62 -8.17
C PRO A 108 -2.61 13.59 -6.95
N VAL A 109 -3.02 14.27 -5.88
CA VAL A 109 -2.33 14.17 -4.59
C VAL A 109 -2.53 12.75 -4.10
N ILE A 110 -1.54 11.89 -4.34
CA ILE A 110 -1.57 10.51 -3.89
C ILE A 110 -1.51 10.54 -2.36
N GLU A 111 -2.43 9.84 -1.71
CA GLU A 111 -2.41 9.70 -0.25
C GLU A 111 -1.06 9.12 0.19
N GLU A 112 -0.27 9.89 0.92
CA GLU A 112 0.99 9.41 1.51
C GLU A 112 0.66 8.59 2.76
N ILE A 113 0.67 7.27 2.62
CA ILE A 113 0.33 6.32 3.67
C ILE A 113 1.61 5.90 4.41
N PRO A 114 1.77 6.22 5.70
CA PRO A 114 2.91 5.75 6.47
C PRO A 114 2.76 4.28 6.84
N ILE A 115 3.78 3.48 6.56
CA ILE A 115 3.90 2.06 6.94
C ILE A 115 5.21 1.89 7.71
N GLN A 116 5.12 1.36 8.92
CA GLN A 116 6.29 0.95 9.71
C GLN A 116 6.79 -0.39 9.18
N ILE A 117 8.07 -0.49 8.88
CA ILE A 117 8.65 -1.67 8.22
C ILE A 117 9.62 -2.36 9.16
N MET A 118 9.53 -3.68 9.29
CA MET A 118 10.53 -4.52 9.94
C MET A 118 10.65 -5.86 9.21
N SER A 119 11.83 -6.46 9.26
CA SER A 119 12.11 -7.78 8.70
C SER A 119 13.21 -8.49 9.50
N ASP A 120 13.33 -9.80 9.33
CA ASP A 120 14.45 -10.60 9.86
C ASP A 120 14.62 -10.38 11.38
N LEU A 121 13.49 -10.35 12.11
CA LEU A 121 13.48 -10.12 13.54
C LEU A 121 14.06 -11.30 14.31
N HIS A 122 13.96 -12.51 13.75
CA HIS A 122 14.45 -13.78 14.29
C HIS A 122 14.16 -13.92 15.79
N LEU A 123 12.90 -13.74 16.18
CA LEU A 123 12.53 -13.76 17.59
C LEU A 123 12.79 -15.11 18.25
N GLU A 124 12.90 -16.19 17.50
CA GLU A 124 13.37 -17.49 17.94
C GLU A 124 14.82 -17.52 18.41
N LEU A 125 15.65 -16.61 17.88
CA LEU A 125 17.09 -16.50 18.18
C LEU A 125 17.37 -15.37 19.19
N PHE A 126 16.34 -14.58 19.55
CA PHE A 126 16.45 -13.53 20.55
C PHE A 126 16.24 -14.11 21.95
N PHE A 127 17.27 -14.14 22.79
CA PHE A 127 17.23 -14.80 24.10
C PHE A 127 17.55 -13.82 25.26
N PRO A 128 16.66 -12.86 25.58
CA PRO A 128 16.91 -11.94 26.67
C PRO A 128 16.83 -12.65 28.03
N ARG A 129 17.81 -12.36 28.90
CA ARG A 129 17.79 -12.86 30.27
C ARG A 129 16.76 -12.07 31.08
N ARG A 130 15.72 -12.76 31.59
CA ARG A 130 14.87 -12.25 32.67
C ARG A 130 15.11 -13.05 33.94
N GLU A 131 15.28 -12.35 35.06
CA GLU A 131 15.32 -12.99 36.38
C GLU A 131 14.03 -13.80 36.59
N GLY A 132 14.18 -15.07 36.94
CA GLY A 132 13.07 -15.97 37.29
C GLY A 132 12.38 -16.72 36.14
N ILE A 133 12.69 -16.44 34.86
CA ILE A 133 11.99 -17.07 33.71
C ILE A 133 12.92 -17.98 32.86
N GLY A 134 14.23 -17.91 33.06
CA GLY A 134 15.21 -18.68 32.28
C GLY A 134 15.44 -18.07 30.88
N VAL A 135 16.17 -18.81 30.04
CA VAL A 135 16.49 -18.39 28.66
C VAL A 135 15.42 -18.95 27.73
N GLN A 136 14.60 -18.08 27.14
CA GLN A 136 13.55 -18.44 26.19
C GLN A 136 13.56 -17.52 24.95
N PRO A 137 12.99 -17.97 23.82
CA PRO A 137 12.78 -17.13 22.66
C PRO A 137 12.09 -15.80 22.97
N GLY A 138 12.44 -14.80 22.19
CA GLY A 138 12.18 -13.39 22.45
C GLY A 138 10.79 -12.91 22.08
N TYR A 139 9.89 -13.83 21.71
CA TYR A 139 8.52 -13.52 21.33
C TYR A 139 7.77 -12.70 22.38
N HIS A 140 7.94 -13.01 23.67
CA HIS A 140 7.18 -12.39 24.78
C HIS A 140 7.71 -11.03 25.25
N VAL A 141 8.81 -10.55 24.66
CA VAL A 141 9.62 -9.46 25.19
C VAL A 141 10.03 -8.47 24.12
N PHE A 142 10.09 -8.89 22.86
CA PHE A 142 10.22 -7.96 21.76
C PHE A 142 8.90 -7.23 21.53
N GLU A 143 8.98 -5.90 21.39
CA GLU A 143 7.82 -5.03 21.23
C GLU A 143 7.99 -4.10 20.05
N CYS A 144 7.02 -4.14 19.13
CA CYS A 144 6.96 -3.20 18.02
C CYS A 144 6.17 -1.97 18.47
N THR A 145 6.88 -0.94 18.95
CA THR A 145 6.23 0.32 19.33
C THR A 145 5.68 1.02 18.09
N PRO A 146 4.38 1.37 18.04
CA PRO A 146 3.79 1.99 16.85
C PRO A 146 4.42 3.34 16.50
N ALA A 147 5.04 3.40 15.32
CA ALA A 147 5.47 4.62 14.63
C ALA A 147 4.52 4.97 13.47
N ALA A 148 3.65 4.04 13.06
CA ALA A 148 2.60 4.23 12.06
C ALA A 148 1.37 3.36 12.36
N ARG A 149 0.29 3.57 11.61
CA ARG A 149 -0.96 2.80 11.74
C ARG A 149 -0.87 1.39 11.15
N PHE A 150 0.04 1.19 10.20
CA PHE A 150 0.28 -0.07 9.49
C PHE A 150 1.69 -0.55 9.81
N LEU A 151 1.80 -1.84 10.13
CA LEU A 151 3.08 -2.53 10.33
C LEU A 151 3.25 -3.55 9.20
N ALA A 152 4.39 -3.53 8.52
CA ALA A 152 4.82 -4.60 7.65
C ALA A 152 5.92 -5.42 8.32
N LEU A 153 5.70 -6.73 8.41
CA LEU A 153 6.66 -7.74 8.86
C LEU A 153 7.05 -8.55 7.62
N VAL A 154 8.24 -8.30 7.09
CA VAL A 154 8.64 -8.73 5.73
C VAL A 154 9.48 -10.02 5.74
N GLY A 155 8.97 -11.03 6.44
CA GLY A 155 9.60 -12.34 6.58
C GLY A 155 10.56 -12.47 7.76
N ASP A 156 10.87 -13.71 8.11
CA ASP A 156 11.77 -14.10 9.20
C ASP A 156 11.46 -13.40 10.52
N THR A 157 10.16 -13.29 10.84
CA THR A 157 9.74 -12.78 12.16
C THR A 157 9.96 -13.86 13.22
N GLY A 158 9.70 -15.12 12.87
CA GLY A 158 9.98 -16.28 13.70
C GLY A 158 9.47 -17.57 13.07
N LEU A 159 9.52 -18.66 13.83
CA LEU A 159 9.11 -19.99 13.36
C LEU A 159 7.60 -20.17 13.49
N ALA A 160 6.94 -20.61 12.42
CA ALA A 160 5.51 -20.93 12.46
C ALA A 160 5.21 -22.12 13.39
N ALA A 161 6.18 -23.03 13.59
CA ALA A 161 6.07 -24.11 14.54
C ALA A 161 6.07 -23.65 16.02
N HIS A 162 6.43 -22.39 16.30
CA HIS A 162 6.51 -21.86 17.65
C HIS A 162 5.25 -21.07 18.02
N GLY A 163 4.47 -21.58 18.98
CA GLY A 163 3.28 -20.91 19.50
C GLY A 163 3.49 -19.43 19.91
N GLY A 164 4.68 -19.10 20.41
CA GLY A 164 5.06 -17.75 20.79
C GLY A 164 5.00 -16.73 19.65
N LEU A 165 5.20 -17.14 18.39
CA LEU A 165 5.04 -16.26 17.23
C LEU A 165 3.61 -15.72 17.17
N TYR A 166 2.60 -16.59 17.32
CA TYR A 166 1.20 -16.19 17.28
C TYR A 166 0.81 -15.32 18.46
N ASP A 167 1.31 -15.63 19.66
CA ASP A 167 1.11 -14.76 20.83
C ASP A 167 1.68 -13.36 20.57
N PHE A 168 2.87 -13.29 19.95
CA PHE A 168 3.49 -12.03 19.56
C PHE A 168 2.65 -11.25 18.55
N LEU A 169 2.21 -11.91 17.48
CA LEU A 169 1.39 -11.28 16.45
C LEU A 169 0.06 -10.77 17.01
N GLU A 170 -0.62 -11.55 17.86
CA GLU A 170 -1.87 -11.13 18.51
C GLU A 170 -1.66 -9.89 19.39
N ARG A 171 -0.58 -9.83 20.18
CA ARG A 171 -0.23 -8.61 20.95
C ARG A 171 -0.02 -7.39 20.06
N GLN A 172 0.61 -7.57 18.89
CA GLN A 172 0.81 -6.46 17.97
C GLN A 172 -0.50 -6.03 17.30
N LEU A 173 -1.45 -6.94 17.05
CA LEU A 173 -2.76 -6.59 16.47
C LEU A 173 -3.60 -5.68 17.38
N HIS A 174 -3.34 -5.65 18.69
CA HIS A 174 -3.95 -4.68 19.58
C HIS A 174 -3.36 -3.26 19.47
N LYS A 175 -2.26 -3.09 18.74
CA LYS A 175 -1.52 -1.82 18.61
C LYS A 175 -1.59 -1.22 17.21
N TYR A 176 -1.75 -2.05 16.18
CA TYR A 176 -1.76 -1.65 14.79
C TYR A 176 -3.11 -1.89 14.13
N ARG A 177 -3.48 -1.00 13.18
CA ARG A 177 -4.71 -1.18 12.41
C ARG A 177 -4.61 -2.39 11.49
N HIS A 178 -3.49 -2.52 10.76
CA HIS A 178 -3.18 -3.70 9.95
C HIS A 178 -1.73 -4.14 10.18
N ILE A 179 -1.55 -5.45 10.22
CA ILE A 179 -0.23 -6.10 10.11
C ILE A 179 -0.19 -6.78 8.75
N LEU A 180 0.67 -6.29 7.87
CA LEU A 180 1.00 -6.88 6.57
C LEU A 180 2.14 -7.88 6.80
N TYR A 181 1.89 -9.17 6.64
CA TYR A 181 2.84 -10.22 7.01
C TYR A 181 3.28 -11.02 5.79
N VAL A 182 4.56 -10.99 5.47
CA VAL A 182 5.17 -11.86 4.44
C VAL A 182 5.90 -13.00 5.17
N LEU A 183 5.82 -14.22 4.63
CA LEU A 183 6.64 -15.33 5.14
C LEU A 183 8.07 -15.20 4.62
N GLY A 184 9.04 -15.48 5.48
CA GLY A 184 10.41 -15.77 5.09
C GLY A 184 10.71 -17.27 5.09
N ASN A 185 11.98 -17.63 5.02
CA ASN A 185 12.41 -19.02 5.03
C ASN A 185 12.40 -19.63 6.45
N HIS A 186 12.60 -18.81 7.50
CA HIS A 186 12.60 -19.28 8.88
C HIS A 186 11.21 -19.70 9.37
N GLU A 187 10.12 -19.17 8.82
CA GLU A 187 8.77 -19.62 9.18
C GLU A 187 8.59 -21.13 8.98
N GLY A 188 9.23 -21.71 7.95
CA GLY A 188 9.21 -23.15 7.64
C GLY A 188 10.17 -24.01 8.46
N TYR A 189 11.04 -23.42 9.29
CA TYR A 189 12.02 -24.17 10.07
C TYR A 189 11.33 -25.02 11.16
N ASP A 190 11.98 -26.14 11.49
CA ASP A 190 11.50 -27.15 12.44
C ASP A 190 10.14 -27.78 12.07
N SER A 191 9.68 -27.53 10.84
CA SER A 191 8.46 -28.08 10.23
C SER A 191 8.64 -28.19 8.70
N SER A 192 7.59 -27.97 7.90
CA SER A 192 7.67 -27.82 6.44
C SER A 192 7.12 -26.45 6.04
N TYR A 193 7.50 -25.98 4.84
CA TYR A 193 7.03 -24.69 4.35
C TYR A 193 5.50 -24.66 4.15
N ASP A 194 4.92 -25.74 3.65
CA ASP A 194 3.46 -25.85 3.48
C ASP A 194 2.73 -25.80 4.83
N HIS A 195 3.25 -26.48 5.85
CA HIS A 195 2.66 -26.44 7.18
C HIS A 195 2.74 -25.03 7.80
N ALA A 196 3.86 -24.34 7.63
CA ALA A 196 4.00 -22.95 8.08
C ALA A 196 2.98 -22.02 7.40
N ARG A 197 2.74 -22.21 6.10
CA ARG A 197 1.70 -21.48 5.36
C ARG A 197 0.31 -21.79 5.90
N GLU A 198 -0.02 -23.06 6.10
CA GLU A 198 -1.30 -23.50 6.67
C GLU A 198 -1.57 -22.85 8.05
N GLU A 199 -0.62 -22.92 8.98
CA GLU A 199 -0.78 -22.36 10.32
C GLU A 199 -0.96 -20.84 10.32
N LEU A 200 -0.26 -20.11 9.42
CA LEU A 200 -0.44 -18.67 9.28
C LEU A 200 -1.77 -18.29 8.64
N HIS A 201 -2.28 -19.08 7.69
CA HIS A 201 -3.63 -18.92 7.13
C HIS A 201 -4.71 -19.21 8.19
N ASP A 202 -4.50 -20.22 9.04
CA ASP A 202 -5.38 -20.53 10.16
C ASP A 202 -5.36 -19.42 11.21
N PHE A 203 -4.18 -18.87 11.55
CA PHE A 203 -4.05 -17.70 12.41
C PHE A 203 -4.81 -16.49 11.83
N ALA A 204 -4.62 -16.19 10.54
CA ALA A 204 -5.35 -15.10 9.86
C ALA A 204 -6.87 -15.28 9.95
N SER A 205 -7.36 -16.49 9.74
CA SER A 205 -8.78 -16.84 9.83
C SER A 205 -9.32 -16.69 11.25
N ARG A 206 -8.58 -17.14 12.26
CA ARG A 206 -8.95 -16.98 13.68
C ARG A 206 -9.00 -15.52 14.09
N MET A 207 -8.01 -14.71 13.73
CA MET A 207 -7.98 -13.27 14.04
C MET A 207 -9.14 -12.53 13.36
N ARG A 208 -9.47 -12.89 12.11
CA ARG A 208 -10.65 -12.34 11.41
C ARG A 208 -11.95 -12.67 12.15
N ALA A 209 -12.10 -13.90 12.63
CA ALA A 209 -13.28 -14.31 13.41
C ALA A 209 -13.34 -13.58 14.77
N GLN A 210 -12.22 -13.47 15.47
CA GLN A 210 -12.12 -12.74 16.75
C GLN A 210 -12.47 -11.27 16.61
N ARG A 211 -12.07 -10.63 15.50
CA ARG A 211 -12.40 -9.24 15.19
C ARG A 211 -13.91 -8.98 15.03
N LEU A 212 -14.71 -10.00 14.71
CA LEU A 212 -16.17 -9.88 14.69
C LEU A 212 -16.74 -9.66 16.10
N CYS A 213 -16.07 -10.22 17.12
CA CYS A 213 -16.43 -10.07 18.52
C CYS A 213 -15.73 -8.88 19.19
N ASP A 214 -14.52 -8.53 18.74
CA ASP A 214 -13.75 -7.37 19.19
C ASP A 214 -13.32 -6.49 17.99
N PRO A 215 -14.12 -5.49 17.62
CA PRO A 215 -13.79 -4.59 16.50
C PRO A 215 -12.55 -3.71 16.73
N THR A 216 -12.02 -3.66 17.96
CA THR A 216 -10.81 -2.89 18.29
C THR A 216 -9.53 -3.62 17.88
N LEU A 217 -9.61 -4.93 17.67
CA LEU A 217 -8.51 -5.74 17.15
C LEU A 217 -8.17 -5.31 15.71
N GLY A 218 -6.88 -5.16 15.43
CA GLY A 218 -6.35 -4.94 14.10
C GLY A 218 -6.61 -6.12 13.15
N THR A 219 -6.34 -5.92 11.87
CA THR A 219 -6.45 -6.99 10.87
C THR A 219 -5.07 -7.56 10.55
N PHE A 220 -4.92 -8.87 10.67
CA PHE A 220 -3.78 -9.59 10.14
C PHE A 220 -4.01 -9.89 8.66
N ILE A 221 -3.10 -9.42 7.81
CA ILE A 221 -3.13 -9.62 6.36
C ILE A 221 -1.91 -10.46 6.00
N LEU A 222 -2.13 -11.75 5.75
CA LEU A 222 -1.08 -12.63 5.24
C LEU A 222 -0.86 -12.32 3.75
N LEU A 223 0.37 -11.99 3.41
CA LEU A 223 0.82 -11.68 2.06
C LEU A 223 1.53 -12.89 1.43
N ASP A 224 0.75 -13.94 1.21
CA ASP A 224 1.18 -15.19 0.55
C ASP A 224 0.58 -15.22 -0.86
N ARG A 225 1.23 -14.53 -1.81
CA ARG A 225 0.68 -14.22 -3.14
C ARG A 225 -0.68 -13.53 -3.06
N THR A 226 -0.72 -12.47 -2.24
CA THR A 226 -1.95 -11.74 -1.93
C THR A 226 -1.85 -10.27 -2.35
N ARG A 227 -2.92 -9.79 -2.96
CA ARG A 227 -3.18 -8.37 -3.19
C ARG A 227 -4.02 -7.81 -2.04
N PHE A 228 -3.61 -6.67 -1.50
CA PHE A 228 -4.36 -5.93 -0.49
C PHE A 228 -4.37 -4.43 -0.81
N ASP A 229 -5.55 -3.86 -0.94
CA ASP A 229 -5.70 -2.44 -1.22
C ASP A 229 -5.75 -1.65 0.09
N LEU A 230 -4.71 -0.86 0.38
CA LEU A 230 -4.65 0.00 1.56
C LEU A 230 -5.62 1.17 1.45
N SER A 231 -5.86 1.62 0.22
CA SER A 231 -6.86 2.63 -0.16
C SER A 231 -7.28 2.41 -1.62
N ASP A 232 -8.16 3.27 -2.14
CA ASP A 232 -8.55 3.26 -3.56
C ASP A 232 -7.38 3.58 -4.50
N GLN A 233 -6.28 4.12 -3.97
CA GLN A 233 -5.11 4.55 -4.75
C GLN A 233 -3.87 3.71 -4.50
N VAL A 234 -3.75 3.07 -3.33
CA VAL A 234 -2.53 2.33 -2.94
C VAL A 234 -2.83 0.85 -2.78
N THR A 235 -2.09 0.03 -3.52
CA THR A 235 -2.16 -1.43 -3.47
C THR A 235 -0.85 -2.01 -2.98
N VAL A 236 -0.96 -2.97 -2.07
CA VAL A 236 0.14 -3.82 -1.63
C VAL A 236 0.02 -5.17 -2.31
N LEU A 237 1.09 -5.62 -2.94
CA LEU A 237 1.27 -7.00 -3.39
C LEU A 237 2.34 -7.63 -2.52
N GLY A 238 2.15 -8.87 -2.07
CA GLY A 238 3.22 -9.57 -1.38
C GLY A 238 3.18 -11.07 -1.50
N CYS A 239 4.38 -11.63 -1.48
CA CYS A 239 4.74 -13.04 -1.53
C CYS A 239 6.17 -13.19 -1.00
N THR A 240 6.62 -14.41 -0.75
CA THR A 240 8.00 -14.63 -0.27
C THR A 240 9.05 -14.29 -1.34
N LEU A 241 8.72 -14.55 -2.61
CA LEU A 241 9.58 -14.40 -3.78
C LEU A 241 10.89 -15.17 -3.60
N TRP A 242 10.82 -16.46 -3.26
CA TRP A 242 12.02 -17.33 -3.27
C TRP A 242 12.92 -17.01 -4.47
N SER A 243 14.24 -17.06 -4.32
CA SER A 243 15.13 -16.55 -5.39
C SER A 243 15.27 -17.53 -6.57
N HIS A 244 15.85 -17.08 -7.68
CA HIS A 244 16.23 -17.98 -8.77
C HIS A 244 17.68 -18.40 -8.60
N ILE A 245 17.93 -19.71 -8.48
CA ILE A 245 19.27 -20.30 -8.38
C ILE A 245 19.73 -20.72 -9.78
N PRO A 246 20.75 -20.06 -10.38
CA PRO A 246 21.30 -20.49 -11.66
C PRO A 246 21.90 -21.91 -11.56
N PRO A 247 21.86 -22.72 -12.62
CA PRO A 247 22.44 -24.07 -12.60
C PRO A 247 23.90 -24.12 -12.12
N ALA A 248 24.70 -23.10 -12.46
CA ALA A 248 26.10 -23.00 -12.04
C ALA A 248 26.29 -22.82 -10.53
N HIS A 249 25.26 -22.40 -9.79
CA HIS A 249 25.33 -22.12 -8.35
C HIS A 249 24.61 -23.19 -7.51
N VAL A 250 23.97 -24.17 -8.15
CA VAL A 250 23.16 -25.19 -7.47
C VAL A 250 23.97 -25.91 -6.38
N ASP A 251 25.17 -26.40 -6.71
CA ASP A 251 25.98 -27.17 -5.77
C ASP A 251 26.32 -26.36 -4.52
N VAL A 252 26.82 -25.13 -4.68
CA VAL A 252 27.20 -24.28 -3.55
C VAL A 252 25.98 -23.86 -2.74
N VAL A 253 24.86 -23.55 -3.37
CA VAL A 253 23.63 -23.16 -2.67
C VAL A 253 23.03 -24.33 -1.90
N GLN A 254 22.85 -25.48 -2.54
CA GLN A 254 22.22 -26.65 -1.92
C GLN A 254 22.99 -27.14 -0.68
N HIS A 255 24.33 -27.08 -0.70
CA HIS A 255 25.14 -27.55 0.42
C HIS A 255 25.24 -26.56 1.59
N ASN A 256 25.10 -25.25 1.33
CA ASN A 256 25.35 -24.21 2.32
C ASN A 256 24.08 -23.55 2.86
N LEU A 257 22.97 -23.56 2.11
CA LEU A 257 21.73 -22.95 2.55
C LEU A 257 21.03 -23.86 3.56
N ARG A 258 20.76 -23.31 4.74
CA ARG A 258 20.12 -24.04 5.85
C ARG A 258 18.71 -24.48 5.53
N ASP A 259 18.05 -23.83 4.58
CA ASP A 259 16.66 -24.12 4.20
C ASP A 259 16.48 -25.58 3.77
N PHE A 260 17.41 -26.11 2.94
CA PHE A 260 17.39 -27.51 2.50
C PHE A 260 17.71 -28.52 3.62
N GLN A 261 18.14 -28.04 4.79
CA GLN A 261 18.45 -28.86 5.96
C GLN A 261 17.36 -28.77 7.02
N ARG A 262 16.74 -27.58 7.18
CA ARG A 262 15.84 -27.26 8.29
C ARG A 262 14.36 -27.25 7.92
N VAL A 263 14.03 -27.08 6.64
CA VAL A 263 12.65 -27.16 6.15
C VAL A 263 12.40 -28.57 5.61
N LYS A 264 11.51 -29.32 6.27
CA LYS A 264 11.20 -30.70 5.90
C LYS A 264 10.60 -30.76 4.50
N GLY A 265 11.20 -31.62 3.66
CA GLY A 265 10.76 -31.83 2.28
C GLY A 265 11.21 -30.75 1.29
N TRP A 266 11.88 -29.69 1.77
CA TRP A 266 12.35 -28.60 0.92
C TRP A 266 13.61 -29.02 0.17
N ASN A 267 13.54 -28.95 -1.16
CA ASN A 267 14.62 -29.30 -2.07
C ASN A 267 14.65 -28.31 -3.25
N LEU A 268 15.61 -28.46 -4.16
CA LEU A 268 15.77 -27.53 -5.29
C LEU A 268 14.53 -27.45 -6.19
N GLU A 269 13.83 -28.56 -6.41
CA GLU A 269 12.63 -28.56 -7.25
C GLU A 269 11.50 -27.76 -6.59
N THR A 270 11.22 -28.00 -5.31
CA THR A 270 10.20 -27.24 -4.57
C THR A 270 10.56 -25.77 -4.43
N TYR A 271 11.86 -25.47 -4.24
CA TYR A 271 12.38 -24.11 -4.14
C TYR A 271 12.17 -23.34 -5.45
N SER A 272 12.60 -23.92 -6.58
CA SER A 272 12.39 -23.31 -7.90
C SER A 272 10.90 -23.14 -8.22
N GLN A 273 10.09 -24.17 -7.99
CA GLN A 273 8.65 -24.10 -8.20
C GLN A 273 7.99 -22.97 -7.39
N ALA A 274 8.43 -22.74 -6.15
CA ALA A 274 7.95 -21.64 -5.33
C ALA A 274 8.36 -20.27 -5.91
N HIS A 275 9.61 -20.12 -6.36
CA HIS A 275 10.07 -18.92 -7.08
C HIS A 275 9.21 -18.63 -8.31
N GLU A 276 9.02 -19.62 -9.18
CA GLU A 276 8.28 -19.46 -10.43
C GLU A 276 6.82 -19.08 -10.17
N GLN A 277 6.19 -19.70 -9.17
CA GLN A 277 4.81 -19.38 -8.79
C GLN A 277 4.68 -17.95 -8.26
N ASP A 278 5.62 -17.51 -7.41
CA ASP A 278 5.62 -16.16 -6.85
C ASP A 278 5.84 -15.11 -7.95
N LEU A 279 6.84 -15.31 -8.81
CA LEU A 279 7.15 -14.40 -9.91
C LEU A 279 6.02 -14.35 -10.95
N GLN A 280 5.43 -15.49 -11.30
CA GLN A 280 4.31 -15.55 -12.23
C GLN A 280 3.09 -14.80 -11.67
N TRP A 281 2.73 -15.05 -10.41
CA TRP A 281 1.63 -14.36 -9.76
C TRP A 281 1.85 -12.84 -9.73
N LEU A 282 3.04 -12.40 -9.28
CA LEU A 282 3.36 -10.98 -9.17
C LEU A 282 3.34 -10.28 -10.54
N THR A 283 3.86 -10.96 -11.57
CA THR A 283 3.85 -10.45 -12.95
C THR A 283 2.44 -10.28 -13.48
N ASN A 284 1.57 -11.27 -13.24
CA ASN A 284 0.16 -11.24 -13.66
C ASN A 284 -0.61 -10.12 -12.94
N GLU A 285 -0.46 -9.99 -11.61
CA GLU A 285 -1.13 -8.93 -10.85
C GLU A 285 -0.68 -7.55 -11.31
N CYS A 286 0.63 -7.34 -11.50
CA CYS A 286 1.14 -6.07 -12.01
C CYS A 286 0.63 -5.77 -13.42
N ALA A 287 0.53 -6.78 -14.29
CA ALA A 287 -0.05 -6.61 -15.62
C ALA A 287 -1.54 -6.24 -15.57
N THR A 288 -2.31 -6.89 -14.70
CA THR A 288 -3.73 -6.59 -14.47
C THR A 288 -3.92 -5.15 -13.99
N ILE A 289 -3.17 -4.72 -12.96
CA ILE A 289 -3.27 -3.35 -12.43
C ILE A 289 -2.86 -2.34 -13.51
N ARG A 290 -1.78 -2.58 -14.25
CA ARG A 290 -1.39 -1.71 -15.38
C ARG A 290 -2.51 -1.53 -16.40
N ALA A 291 -3.22 -2.61 -16.73
CA ALA A 291 -4.23 -2.60 -17.77
C ALA A 291 -5.57 -2.00 -17.29
N GLN A 292 -5.95 -2.24 -16.04
CA GLN A 292 -7.30 -1.97 -15.54
C GLN A 292 -7.36 -0.83 -14.52
N GLU A 293 -6.28 -0.58 -13.78
CA GLU A 293 -6.21 0.38 -12.68
C GLU A 293 -4.89 1.19 -12.73
N PRO A 294 -4.51 1.79 -13.87
CA PRO A 294 -3.19 2.40 -14.09
C PRO A 294 -2.87 3.57 -13.17
N GLN A 295 -3.90 4.16 -12.55
CA GLN A 295 -3.78 5.23 -11.56
C GLN A 295 -3.31 4.75 -10.18
N ARG A 296 -3.36 3.43 -9.92
CA ARG A 296 -2.93 2.90 -8.63
C ARG A 296 -1.42 3.02 -8.48
N ARG A 297 -0.99 3.27 -7.25
CA ARG A 297 0.39 3.14 -6.81
C ARG A 297 0.56 1.76 -6.18
N VAL A 298 1.54 0.99 -6.65
CA VAL A 298 1.80 -0.36 -6.15
C VAL A 298 3.05 -0.39 -5.27
N ILE A 299 2.90 -1.05 -4.13
CA ILE A 299 3.96 -1.38 -3.17
C ILE A 299 4.11 -2.89 -3.16
N VAL A 300 5.33 -3.37 -3.35
CA VAL A 300 5.62 -4.81 -3.30
C VAL A 300 6.37 -5.13 -2.02
N LEU A 301 5.91 -6.14 -1.28
CA LEU A 301 6.59 -6.65 -0.09
C LEU A 301 7.02 -8.10 -0.36
N THR A 302 8.33 -8.36 -0.38
CA THR A 302 8.86 -9.71 -0.56
C THR A 302 9.91 -10.04 0.47
N HIS A 303 10.08 -11.30 0.84
CA HIS A 303 11.16 -11.61 1.78
C HIS A 303 12.52 -11.58 1.07
N HIS A 304 12.67 -12.28 -0.05
CA HIS A 304 13.93 -12.24 -0.81
C HIS A 304 14.04 -10.95 -1.63
N ALA A 305 15.27 -10.54 -1.92
CA ALA A 305 15.54 -9.31 -2.65
C ALA A 305 15.23 -9.45 -4.16
N PRO A 306 14.62 -8.43 -4.79
CA PRO A 306 14.20 -8.48 -6.19
C PRO A 306 15.29 -8.07 -7.19
N THR A 307 16.47 -7.69 -6.71
CA THR A 307 17.64 -7.36 -7.54
C THR A 307 18.90 -7.74 -6.78
N LYS A 308 20.01 -7.95 -7.48
CA LYS A 308 21.35 -8.15 -6.88
C LYS A 308 22.08 -6.83 -6.66
N LEU A 309 21.61 -5.76 -7.28
CA LEU A 309 22.26 -4.45 -7.28
C LEU A 309 22.02 -3.75 -5.95
N GLY A 310 23.03 -3.69 -5.07
CA GLY A 310 22.98 -2.91 -3.82
C GLY A 310 22.02 -3.44 -2.74
N THR A 311 21.58 -4.69 -2.85
CA THR A 311 20.67 -5.32 -1.87
C THR A 311 21.36 -6.26 -0.90
N SER A 312 22.65 -6.53 -1.09
CA SER A 312 23.48 -7.36 -0.23
C SER A 312 24.72 -6.60 0.22
N ALA A 313 25.37 -7.04 1.30
CA ALA A 313 26.59 -6.38 1.74
C ALA A 313 27.68 -6.47 0.64
N PRO A 314 28.43 -5.39 0.33
CA PRO A 314 29.34 -5.33 -0.83
C PRO A 314 30.34 -6.49 -0.93
N LYS A 315 30.79 -7.02 0.22
CA LYS A 315 31.72 -8.17 0.29
C LYS A 315 31.13 -9.49 -0.24
N TYR A 316 29.81 -9.57 -0.45
CA TYR A 316 29.09 -10.76 -0.90
C TYR A 316 28.48 -10.62 -2.30
N GLU A 317 28.57 -9.45 -2.95
CA GLU A 317 27.91 -9.19 -4.25
C GLU A 317 28.30 -10.23 -5.31
N ASP A 318 29.60 -10.57 -5.39
CA ASP A 318 30.14 -11.55 -6.36
C ASP A 318 30.06 -13.01 -5.88
N SER A 319 29.50 -13.26 -4.68
CA SER A 319 29.48 -14.61 -4.14
C SER A 319 28.40 -15.47 -4.81
N PRO A 320 28.71 -16.68 -5.28
CA PRO A 320 27.70 -17.59 -5.86
C PRO A 320 26.54 -17.89 -4.91
N ILE A 321 26.78 -17.92 -3.60
CA ILE A 321 25.72 -18.13 -2.60
C ILE A 321 24.69 -17.01 -2.60
N ASN A 322 25.03 -15.81 -3.11
CA ASN A 322 24.13 -14.66 -3.14
C ASN A 322 22.87 -14.91 -3.97
N SER A 323 22.93 -15.85 -4.93
CA SER A 323 21.76 -16.26 -5.72
C SER A 323 20.73 -17.07 -4.93
N ALA A 324 20.98 -17.37 -3.66
CA ALA A 324 19.97 -17.92 -2.76
C ALA A 324 19.15 -16.83 -2.06
N PHE A 325 19.63 -15.58 -2.04
CA PHE A 325 18.99 -14.49 -1.29
C PHE A 325 18.31 -13.45 -2.18
N SER A 326 18.69 -13.41 -3.46
CA SER A 326 18.25 -12.40 -4.41
C SER A 326 18.11 -12.94 -5.83
N THR A 327 17.11 -12.46 -6.55
CA THR A 327 16.92 -12.69 -7.98
C THR A 327 17.07 -11.37 -8.73
N GLU A 328 17.59 -11.36 -9.97
CA GLU A 328 17.74 -10.12 -10.73
C GLU A 328 16.51 -9.85 -11.59
N LEU A 329 15.63 -8.96 -11.13
CA LEU A 329 14.40 -8.59 -11.83
C LEU A 329 14.45 -7.19 -12.44
N SER A 330 15.54 -6.43 -12.34
CA SER A 330 15.60 -5.04 -12.83
C SER A 330 15.32 -4.88 -14.34
N SER A 331 15.48 -5.97 -15.09
CA SER A 331 15.21 -6.06 -16.54
C SER A 331 13.96 -6.91 -16.86
N HIS A 332 13.29 -7.46 -15.85
CA HIS A 332 12.10 -8.28 -16.02
C HIS A 332 10.85 -7.37 -16.21
N PRO A 333 9.84 -7.77 -17.01
CA PRO A 333 8.63 -6.96 -17.22
C PRO A 333 7.82 -6.61 -15.96
N VAL A 334 8.06 -7.32 -14.85
CA VAL A 334 7.48 -6.97 -13.56
C VAL A 334 8.00 -5.61 -13.05
N TRP A 335 9.25 -5.27 -13.35
CA TRP A 335 9.96 -4.07 -12.91
C TRP A 335 9.56 -2.84 -13.72
N ALA A 336 8.34 -2.40 -13.51
CA ALA A 336 7.79 -1.23 -14.16
C ALA A 336 6.68 -0.62 -13.32
N ALA A 337 6.24 0.57 -13.70
CA ALA A 337 5.02 1.16 -13.18
C ALA A 337 3.85 0.15 -13.27
N PRO A 338 2.90 0.15 -12.32
CA PRO A 338 2.73 1.12 -11.24
C PRO A 338 3.55 0.85 -9.96
N ILE A 339 4.49 -0.10 -9.97
CA ILE A 339 5.34 -0.33 -8.80
C ILE A 339 6.15 0.94 -8.53
N SER A 340 6.03 1.46 -7.32
CA SER A 340 6.73 2.66 -6.85
C SER A 340 7.72 2.35 -5.74
N THR A 341 7.42 1.35 -4.92
CA THR A 341 8.26 0.91 -3.80
C THR A 341 8.29 -0.61 -3.73
N TRP A 342 9.47 -1.17 -3.46
CA TRP A 342 9.69 -2.59 -3.20
C TRP A 342 10.43 -2.74 -1.89
N VAL A 343 9.79 -3.37 -0.90
CA VAL A 343 10.39 -3.63 0.40
C VAL A 343 10.82 -5.09 0.47
N TYR A 344 12.02 -5.33 0.97
CA TYR A 344 12.57 -6.68 1.07
C TYR A 344 13.28 -7.00 2.41
N GLY A 345 13.70 -8.25 2.59
CA GLY A 345 14.42 -8.78 3.76
C GLY A 345 15.59 -9.71 3.40
N HIS A 346 15.82 -10.74 4.22
CA HIS A 346 16.63 -11.96 4.00
C HIS A 346 18.15 -11.80 3.85
N THR A 347 18.61 -10.66 3.35
CA THR A 347 20.02 -10.38 3.03
C THR A 347 20.83 -9.91 4.23
N HIS A 348 20.13 -9.56 5.32
CA HIS A 348 20.62 -8.92 6.53
C HIS A 348 21.42 -7.63 6.27
N HIS A 349 21.11 -6.97 5.15
CA HIS A 349 21.76 -5.76 4.71
C HIS A 349 20.73 -4.68 4.39
N ASN A 350 20.63 -3.67 5.26
CA ASN A 350 19.74 -2.56 5.04
C ASN A 350 20.24 -1.63 3.94
N SER A 351 19.37 -1.38 2.97
CA SER A 351 19.59 -0.41 1.91
C SER A 351 18.30 0.36 1.64
N ASP A 352 18.45 1.55 1.05
CA ASP A 352 17.36 2.39 0.57
C ASP A 352 17.87 3.13 -0.67
N GLN A 353 17.42 2.70 -1.84
CA GLN A 353 17.91 3.17 -3.13
C GLN A 353 16.78 3.25 -4.14
N THR A 354 16.98 4.00 -5.21
CA THR A 354 16.03 4.05 -6.33
C THR A 354 16.69 3.51 -7.58
N LEU A 355 16.10 2.48 -8.19
CA LEU A 355 16.56 1.88 -9.43
C LEU A 355 15.42 1.89 -10.45
N ASN A 356 15.67 2.51 -11.61
CA ASN A 356 14.70 2.66 -12.70
C ASN A 356 13.34 3.22 -12.25
N GLY A 357 13.35 4.16 -11.30
CA GLY A 357 12.13 4.81 -10.78
C GLY A 357 11.40 4.05 -9.67
N ILE A 358 11.85 2.86 -9.28
CA ILE A 358 11.32 2.10 -8.14
C ILE A 358 12.24 2.29 -6.94
N ARG A 359 11.69 2.70 -5.80
CA ARG A 359 12.41 2.75 -4.53
C ARG A 359 12.48 1.35 -3.94
N ILE A 360 13.68 0.83 -3.72
CA ILE A 360 13.92 -0.49 -3.14
C ILE A 360 14.57 -0.29 -1.79
N LEU A 361 14.00 -0.89 -0.76
CA LEU A 361 14.48 -0.67 0.60
C LEU A 361 14.24 -1.87 1.52
N SER A 362 14.98 -1.90 2.62
CA SER A 362 14.81 -2.93 3.66
C SER A 362 15.10 -2.35 5.06
N ASN A 363 14.50 -2.96 6.09
CA ASN A 363 14.76 -2.64 7.51
C ASN A 363 14.79 -3.92 8.34
N GLN A 364 15.87 -4.65 8.14
CA GLN A 364 16.22 -5.98 8.62
C GLN A 364 16.98 -5.86 9.93
N ARG A 365 16.57 -6.61 10.93
CA ARG A 365 17.33 -6.73 12.18
C ARG A 365 18.50 -7.69 12.01
N GLY A 366 18.28 -8.86 11.42
CA GLY A 366 19.28 -9.92 11.31
C GLY A 366 19.57 -10.58 12.67
N TYR A 367 20.61 -11.41 12.74
CA TYR A 367 20.83 -12.26 13.91
C TYR A 367 21.33 -11.49 15.15
N GLU A 368 20.71 -11.77 16.30
CA GLU A 368 21.10 -11.22 17.59
C GLU A 368 22.56 -11.57 17.93
N GLY A 369 23.34 -10.58 18.38
CA GLY A 369 24.74 -10.76 18.75
C GLY A 369 25.71 -10.95 17.58
N VAL A 370 25.22 -10.95 16.33
CA VAL A 370 26.05 -11.03 15.12
C VAL A 370 25.87 -9.77 14.26
N GLU A 371 24.64 -9.51 13.83
CA GLU A 371 24.32 -8.46 12.86
C GLU A 371 23.42 -7.37 13.44
N ALA A 372 22.53 -7.71 14.38
CA ALA A 372 21.51 -6.77 14.87
C ALA A 372 22.04 -5.43 15.40
N ALA A 373 23.24 -5.41 15.98
CA ALA A 373 23.87 -4.16 16.47
C ALA A 373 24.48 -3.30 15.35
N HIS A 374 24.70 -3.86 14.17
CA HIS A 374 25.44 -3.26 13.05
C HIS A 374 24.66 -3.19 11.74
N ALA A 375 23.49 -3.84 11.66
CA ALA A 375 22.66 -3.90 10.46
C ALA A 375 22.05 -2.54 10.07
N GLY A 376 22.08 -1.55 10.96
CA GLY A 376 21.39 -0.26 10.74
C GLY A 376 19.88 -0.34 10.92
N PHE A 377 19.39 -1.42 11.54
CA PHE A 377 17.99 -1.62 11.87
C PHE A 377 17.46 -0.47 12.73
N SER A 378 16.29 0.06 12.36
CA SER A 378 15.59 1.05 13.16
C SER A 378 14.17 0.56 13.47
N PRO A 379 13.82 0.32 14.74
CA PRO A 379 12.49 -0.18 15.09
C PRO A 379 11.37 0.83 14.78
N ASN A 380 11.69 2.11 14.57
CA ASN A 380 10.71 3.15 14.24
C ASN A 380 10.80 3.58 12.77
N PHE A 381 11.42 2.77 11.90
CA PHE A 381 11.55 3.08 10.49
C PHE A 381 10.18 3.06 9.80
N VAL A 382 9.83 4.19 9.19
CA VAL A 382 8.55 4.40 8.50
C VAL A 382 8.81 4.84 7.08
N VAL A 383 8.17 4.15 6.13
CA VAL A 383 8.12 4.54 4.72
C VAL A 383 6.78 5.20 4.46
N ARG A 384 6.79 6.33 3.76
CA ARG A 384 5.57 6.91 3.20
C ARG A 384 5.44 6.44 1.77
N VAL A 385 4.31 5.78 1.51
CA VAL A 385 4.00 5.17 0.23
C VAL A 385 2.78 5.78 -0.40
#